data_AF-A0A6A5RI69-F1
#
_entry.id   AF-A0A6A5RI69-F1
#
_cell.length_a   1.000
_cell.length_b   1.000
_cell.length_c   1.000
_cell.angle_alpha   90.00
_cell.angle_beta   90.00
_cell.angle_gamma   90.00
#
_symmetry.space_group_name_H-M   'P 1'
#
loop_
_entity.id
_entity.type
_entity.pdbx_description
1 polymer ?
#
loop_
_entity_poly.entity_id
_entity_poly.type
_entity_poly.pdbx_seq_one_letter_code
_entity_poly.pdbx_strand_id
1 'polypeptide(L)'
;MHLTVLTILSLSALASARPTAAVLASDARAATIFKSANTKGESTFIPANNYCTNISVVPGGFDGKIKSVSVEKDRKCDFYQEEGCGVNDFTGGGAVLEVGSRKYKDVRRRLGRWEGRIASVYCQKL
;
A
#
# COMPACT_ATOMS: atom_id res chain seq x y z
N MET A 1 28.93 -50.26 51.34
CA MET A 1 27.99 -49.15 51.08
C MET A 1 28.46 -48.43 49.84
N HIS A 2 27.86 -48.72 48.68
CA HIS A 2 28.02 -47.91 47.46
C HIS A 2 26.64 -47.74 46.84
N LEU A 3 26.17 -46.50 46.82
CA LEU A 3 24.90 -46.09 46.21
C LEU A 3 25.26 -45.29 44.96
N THR A 4 25.08 -45.89 43.79
CA THR A 4 25.31 -45.25 42.49
C THR A 4 24.08 -44.46 42.07
N VAL A 5 24.30 -43.17 41.82
CA VAL A 5 23.36 -42.17 41.32
C VAL A 5 23.05 -42.45 39.86
N LEU A 6 21.76 -42.45 39.47
CA LEU A 6 21.35 -42.35 38.07
C LEU A 6 20.38 -41.17 37.91
N THR A 7 20.91 -40.07 37.39
CA THR A 7 20.20 -38.85 37.03
C THR A 7 19.53 -39.02 35.65
N ILE A 8 18.20 -38.89 35.59
CA ILE A 8 17.45 -38.91 34.34
C ILE A 8 17.38 -37.47 33.80
N LEU A 9 18.13 -37.19 32.74
CA LEU A 9 18.09 -35.94 31.98
C LEU A 9 16.83 -35.92 31.10
N SER A 10 15.88 -35.05 31.41
CA SER A 10 14.73 -34.75 30.55
C SER A 10 15.17 -33.80 29.42
N LEU A 11 15.19 -34.29 28.18
CA LEU A 11 15.43 -33.49 26.98
C LEU A 11 14.19 -32.65 26.64
N SER A 12 14.29 -31.34 26.80
CA SER A 12 13.31 -30.36 26.30
C SER A 12 13.41 -30.26 24.78
N ALA A 13 12.50 -30.93 24.06
CA ALA A 13 12.37 -30.75 22.62
C ALA A 13 11.76 -29.36 22.32
N LEU A 14 12.58 -28.38 21.96
CA LEU A 14 12.11 -27.13 21.37
C LEU A 14 11.59 -27.42 19.96
N ALA A 15 10.28 -27.60 19.82
CA ALA A 15 9.63 -27.55 18.53
C ALA A 15 9.73 -26.11 17.99
N SER A 16 10.69 -25.87 17.09
CA SER A 16 10.73 -24.65 16.27
C SER A 16 9.56 -24.70 15.29
N ALA A 17 8.41 -24.17 15.71
CA ALA A 17 7.33 -23.85 14.79
C ALA A 17 7.80 -22.70 13.88
N ARG A 18 8.29 -23.06 12.69
CA ARG A 18 8.51 -22.08 11.62
C ARG A 18 7.14 -21.52 11.23
N PRO A 19 6.91 -20.19 11.25
CA PRO A 19 5.71 -19.64 10.68
C PRO A 19 5.74 -19.95 9.18
N THR A 20 4.84 -20.82 8.74
CA THR A 20 4.49 -20.98 7.33
C THR A 20 3.77 -19.71 6.89
N ALA A 21 4.55 -18.69 6.52
CA ALA A 21 4.04 -17.55 5.77
C ALA A 21 3.72 -18.02 4.34
N ALA A 22 2.66 -18.80 4.21
CA ALA A 22 2.08 -19.19 2.94
C ALA A 22 0.67 -18.60 2.87
N VAL A 23 0.59 -17.28 2.84
CA VAL A 23 -0.54 -16.60 2.20
C VAL A 23 0.03 -15.99 0.93
N LEU A 24 -0.06 -16.74 -0.17
CA LEU A 24 -0.04 -16.18 -1.51
C LEU A 24 -1.33 -15.33 -1.67
N ALA A 25 -1.44 -14.26 -0.89
CA ALA A 25 -2.39 -13.21 -1.16
C ALA A 25 -1.88 -12.57 -2.45
N SER A 26 -2.60 -12.78 -3.56
CA SER A 26 -2.47 -11.96 -4.75
C SER A 26 -2.23 -10.52 -4.29
N ASP A 27 -1.05 -9.96 -4.57
CA ASP A 27 -0.63 -8.66 -4.03
C ASP A 27 -1.76 -7.65 -4.27
N ALA A 28 -2.45 -7.29 -3.19
CA ALA A 28 -3.63 -6.42 -3.25
C ALA A 28 -3.22 -4.97 -3.56
N ARG A 29 -1.92 -4.68 -3.53
CA ARG A 29 -1.33 -3.39 -3.90
C ARG A 29 -1.78 -2.96 -5.29
N ALA A 30 -2.48 -1.84 -5.35
CA ALA A 30 -2.77 -1.14 -6.60
C ALA A 30 -1.71 -0.10 -6.88
N ALA A 31 -1.44 0.74 -5.88
CA ALA A 31 -0.49 1.84 -5.99
C ALA A 31 0.48 1.85 -4.81
N THR A 32 1.65 2.42 -5.04
CA THR A 32 2.54 2.89 -3.98
C THR A 32 2.66 4.41 -4.14
N ILE A 33 2.41 5.15 -3.05
CA ILE A 33 2.53 6.60 -2.99
C ILE A 33 3.79 6.97 -2.20
N PHE A 34 4.48 8.03 -2.63
CA PHE A 34 5.77 8.42 -2.08
C PHE A 34 5.77 9.89 -1.68
N LYS A 35 6.36 10.21 -0.52
CA LYS A 35 6.54 11.61 -0.08
C LYS A 35 7.64 12.35 -0.83
N SER A 36 8.50 11.62 -1.55
CA SER A 36 9.56 12.18 -2.38
C SER A 36 9.32 11.91 -3.87
N ALA A 37 9.97 12.71 -4.71
CA ALA A 37 9.99 12.48 -6.14
C ALA A 37 10.80 11.22 -6.50
N ASN A 38 10.68 10.78 -7.75
CA ASN A 38 11.41 9.66 -8.34
C ASN A 38 11.17 8.31 -7.66
N THR A 39 9.99 8.12 -7.04
CA THR A 39 9.60 6.87 -6.34
C THR A 39 10.63 6.44 -5.30
N LYS A 40 11.05 7.39 -4.45
CA LYS A 40 12.04 7.19 -3.38
C LYS A 40 11.48 7.66 -2.04
N GLY A 41 12.21 7.34 -0.97
CA GLY A 41 11.91 7.81 0.38
C GLY A 41 10.72 7.08 0.99
N GLU A 42 10.12 7.74 1.97
CA GLU A 42 8.97 7.21 2.71
C GLU A 42 7.78 6.95 1.77
N SER A 43 7.20 5.76 1.90
CA SER A 43 6.15 5.27 1.02
C SER A 43 5.16 4.38 1.75
N THR A 44 3.95 4.31 1.21
CA THR A 44 2.92 3.37 1.64
C THR A 44 2.14 2.89 0.42
N PHE A 45 1.40 1.80 0.57
CA PHE A 45 0.62 1.22 -0.51
C PHE A 45 -0.87 1.49 -0.36
N ILE A 46 -1.54 1.63 -1.50
CA ILE A 46 -2.99 1.73 -1.61
C ILE A 46 -3.50 0.43 -2.27
N PRO A 47 -4.43 -0.30 -1.66
CA PRO A 47 -4.95 -1.53 -2.22
C PRO A 47 -5.98 -1.29 -3.35
N ALA A 48 -6.17 -2.30 -4.21
CA ALA A 48 -7.22 -2.33 -5.24
C ALA A 48 -8.50 -2.93 -4.65
N ASN A 49 -9.18 -2.18 -3.79
CA ASN A 49 -10.37 -2.66 -3.07
C ASN A 49 -11.69 -2.06 -3.61
N ASN A 50 -11.65 -1.35 -4.75
CA ASN A 50 -12.82 -0.66 -5.33
C ASN A 50 -13.50 0.28 -4.34
N TYR A 51 -12.72 0.90 -3.44
CA TYR A 51 -13.20 1.82 -2.42
C TYR A 51 -12.46 3.15 -2.51
N CYS A 52 -13.17 4.24 -2.24
CA CYS A 52 -12.57 5.56 -2.15
C CYS A 52 -11.83 5.71 -0.82
N THR A 53 -10.52 5.92 -0.89
CA THR A 53 -9.68 6.11 0.30
C THR A 53 -9.25 7.58 0.39
N ASN A 54 -9.64 8.26 1.47
CA ASN A 54 -9.08 9.58 1.79
C ASN A 54 -7.63 9.41 2.27
N ILE A 55 -6.73 10.27 1.79
CA ILE A 55 -5.31 10.22 2.16
C ILE A 55 -5.11 10.59 3.63
N SER A 56 -6.00 11.41 4.21
CA SER A 56 -6.02 11.77 5.63
C SER A 56 -6.12 10.55 6.56
N VAL A 57 -6.78 9.47 6.13
CA VAL A 57 -6.87 8.21 6.92
C VAL A 57 -5.75 7.22 6.63
N VAL A 58 -4.89 7.49 5.64
CA VAL A 58 -3.77 6.62 5.31
C VAL A 58 -2.66 6.80 6.35
N PRO A 59 -2.21 5.70 7.02
CA PRO A 59 -1.16 5.77 8.02
C PRO A 59 0.15 6.36 7.48
N GLY A 60 0.85 7.12 8.33
CA GLY A 60 2.10 7.77 7.99
C GLY A 60 1.96 9.23 7.55
N GLY A 61 0.76 9.81 7.55
CA GLY A 61 0.57 11.25 7.35
C GLY A 61 1.03 11.71 5.96
N PHE A 62 0.49 11.07 4.93
CA PHE A 62 0.77 11.32 3.51
C PHE A 62 -0.02 12.50 2.95
N ASP A 63 -1.04 12.97 3.66
CA ASP A 63 -1.86 14.10 3.26
C ASP A 63 -1.01 15.34 3.00
N GLY A 64 -1.25 16.00 1.87
CA GLY A 64 -0.47 17.15 1.39
C GLY A 64 1.00 16.86 1.04
N LYS A 65 1.47 15.61 1.07
CA LYS A 65 2.91 15.28 0.95
C LYS A 65 3.28 14.38 -0.21
N ILE A 66 2.32 13.83 -0.95
CA ILE A 66 2.58 12.90 -2.05
C ILE A 66 3.25 13.64 -3.22
N LYS A 67 4.41 13.15 -3.68
CA LYS A 67 5.20 13.75 -4.77
C LYS A 67 5.43 12.82 -5.97
N SER A 68 5.32 11.51 -5.77
CA SER A 68 5.37 10.54 -6.86
C SER A 68 4.51 9.32 -6.53
N VAL A 69 4.07 8.62 -7.58
CA VAL A 69 3.25 7.41 -7.45
C VAL A 69 3.73 6.34 -8.42
N SER A 70 3.46 5.09 -8.08
CA SER A 70 3.57 3.97 -9.01
C SER A 70 2.34 3.08 -8.90
N VAL A 71 1.69 2.78 -10.00
CA VAL A 71 0.53 1.87 -10.09
C VAL A 71 0.96 0.57 -10.75
N GLU A 72 0.68 -0.54 -10.09
CA GLU A 72 1.05 -1.88 -10.57
C GLU A 72 0.33 -2.24 -11.88
N LYS A 73 0.90 -3.19 -12.62
CA LYS A 73 0.27 -3.75 -13.82
C LYS A 73 -1.12 -4.33 -13.48
N ASP A 74 -2.05 -4.23 -14.42
CA ASP A 74 -3.44 -4.72 -14.30
C ASP A 74 -4.23 -4.00 -13.20
N ARG A 75 -3.86 -2.75 -12.91
CA ARG A 75 -4.51 -1.86 -11.94
C ARG A 75 -4.67 -0.47 -12.52
N LYS A 76 -5.68 0.24 -12.04
CA LYS A 76 -5.94 1.66 -12.30
C LYS A 76 -6.25 2.35 -10.98
N CYS A 77 -5.70 3.54 -10.80
CA CYS A 77 -6.02 4.42 -9.70
C CYS A 77 -6.34 5.82 -10.22
N ASP A 78 -7.45 6.35 -9.73
CA ASP A 78 -7.92 7.70 -9.98
C ASP A 78 -7.61 8.52 -8.72
N PHE A 79 -6.75 9.53 -8.88
CA PHE A 79 -6.34 10.42 -7.78
C PHE A 79 -7.10 11.75 -7.89
N TYR A 80 -7.60 12.22 -6.77
CA TYR A 80 -8.46 13.39 -6.68
C TYR A 80 -7.84 14.44 -5.76
N GLN A 81 -8.08 15.72 -6.08
CA GLN A 81 -7.66 16.82 -5.20
C GLN A 81 -8.61 17.07 -4.03
N GLU A 82 -9.77 16.44 -4.07
CA GLU A 82 -10.81 16.51 -3.06
C GLU A 82 -10.92 15.20 -2.31
N GLU A 83 -11.47 15.25 -1.10
CA GLU A 83 -11.83 14.04 -0.35
C GLU A 83 -13.08 13.39 -0.97
N GLY A 84 -13.20 12.07 -0.79
CA GLY A 84 -14.38 11.32 -1.25
C GLY A 84 -14.41 11.04 -2.76
N CYS A 85 -13.29 11.13 -3.48
CA CYS A 85 -13.18 10.71 -4.88
C CYS A 85 -14.25 11.32 -5.80
N GLY A 86 -14.65 12.57 -5.54
CA GLY A 86 -15.66 13.29 -6.30
C GLY A 86 -17.11 12.88 -6.01
N VAL A 87 -17.41 11.98 -5.06
CA VAL A 87 -18.81 11.65 -4.71
C VAL A 87 -19.56 12.80 -4.04
N ASN A 88 -18.85 13.78 -3.49
CA ASN A 88 -19.45 14.99 -2.90
C ASN A 88 -19.48 16.18 -3.87
N ASP A 89 -18.97 16.00 -5.08
CA ASP A 89 -18.87 17.08 -6.05
C ASP A 89 -20.12 17.11 -6.95
N PHE A 90 -21.13 17.85 -6.49
CA PHE A 90 -22.35 18.16 -7.25
C PHE A 90 -22.10 19.06 -8.48
N THR A 91 -20.87 19.56 -8.68
CA THR A 91 -20.49 20.39 -9.83
C THR A 91 -19.85 19.63 -10.98
N GLY A 92 -19.80 18.29 -10.90
CA GLY A 92 -19.36 17.45 -11.99
C GLY A 92 -17.85 17.26 -12.00
N GLY A 93 -17.38 16.42 -11.09
CA GLY A 93 -16.08 15.75 -11.17
C GLY A 93 -14.89 16.70 -11.23
N GLY A 94 -14.43 17.13 -10.05
CA GLY A 94 -13.17 17.84 -9.87
C GLY A 94 -12.02 17.15 -10.59
N ALA A 95 -10.92 17.88 -10.80
CA ALA A 95 -9.79 17.39 -11.56
C ALA A 95 -9.35 15.98 -11.08
N VAL A 96 -9.22 15.05 -12.03
CA VAL A 96 -8.79 13.65 -11.79
C VAL A 96 -7.45 13.40 -12.48
N LEU A 97 -6.55 12.73 -11.77
CA LEU A 97 -5.31 12.18 -12.32
C LEU A 97 -5.45 10.67 -12.42
N GLU A 98 -5.70 10.18 -13.63
CA GLU A 98 -5.80 8.74 -13.91
C GLU A 98 -4.39 8.16 -14.11
N VAL A 99 -4.06 7.09 -13.38
CA VAL A 99 -2.77 6.40 -13.48
C VAL A 99 -2.99 4.89 -13.48
N GLY A 100 -2.37 4.17 -14.41
CA GLY A 100 -2.46 2.71 -14.48
C GLY A 100 -2.54 2.14 -15.89
N SER A 101 -2.34 0.83 -16.02
CA SER A 101 -2.32 0.13 -17.30
C SER A 101 -2.50 -1.38 -17.11
N ARG A 102 -3.16 -2.04 -18.08
CA ARG A 102 -3.21 -3.52 -18.16
C ARG A 102 -1.86 -4.14 -18.54
N LYS A 103 -0.98 -3.39 -19.19
CA LYS A 103 0.20 -3.98 -19.84
C LYS A 103 1.47 -3.82 -19.00
N TYR A 104 1.59 -2.75 -18.24
CA TYR A 104 2.82 -2.39 -17.54
C TYR A 104 2.52 -1.62 -16.25
N LYS A 105 3.52 -1.57 -15.37
CA LYS A 105 3.52 -0.70 -14.18
C LYS A 105 3.65 0.76 -14.62
N ASP A 106 2.67 1.61 -14.29
CA ASP A 106 2.71 3.05 -14.59
C ASP A 106 3.41 3.80 -13.45
N VAL A 107 4.49 4.52 -13.77
CA VAL A 107 5.32 5.21 -12.78
C VAL A 107 5.35 6.71 -13.08
N ARG A 108 4.81 7.51 -12.16
CA ARG A 108 4.85 8.98 -12.24
C ARG A 108 5.87 9.50 -11.24
N ARG A 109 7.10 9.68 -11.72
CA ARG A 109 8.26 10.13 -10.92
C ARG A 109 8.11 11.55 -10.37
N ARG A 110 7.29 12.38 -11.01
CA ARG A 110 6.90 13.72 -10.55
C ARG A 110 5.43 13.93 -10.88
N LEU A 111 4.72 14.63 -10.02
CA LEU A 111 3.29 14.92 -10.20
C LEU A 111 3.05 16.35 -10.70
N GLY A 112 4.07 17.21 -10.68
CA GLY A 112 3.97 18.60 -11.13
C GLY A 112 2.89 19.35 -10.34
N ARG A 113 1.88 19.89 -11.03
CA ARG A 113 0.75 20.62 -10.41
C ARG A 113 -0.04 19.81 -9.37
N TRP A 114 0.13 18.49 -9.33
CA TRP A 114 -0.54 17.57 -8.42
C TRP A 114 0.28 17.24 -7.17
N GLU A 115 1.54 17.67 -7.08
CA GLU A 115 2.37 17.42 -5.89
C GLU A 115 1.76 18.06 -4.65
N GLY A 116 1.58 17.24 -3.61
CA GLY A 116 0.98 17.66 -2.35
C GLY A 116 -0.49 18.06 -2.44
N ARG A 117 -1.20 17.69 -3.51
CA ARG A 117 -2.62 18.04 -3.70
C ARG A 117 -3.57 16.85 -3.71
N ILE A 118 -3.06 15.63 -3.66
CA ILE A 118 -3.90 14.43 -3.67
C ILE A 118 -4.54 14.27 -2.28
N ALA A 119 -5.87 14.32 -2.22
CA ALA A 119 -6.66 14.20 -1.00
C ALA A 119 -7.43 12.87 -0.92
N SER A 120 -7.76 12.25 -2.04
CA SER A 120 -8.33 10.90 -2.07
C SER A 120 -7.91 10.11 -3.31
N VAL A 121 -8.09 8.79 -3.24
CA VAL A 121 -7.74 7.86 -4.30
C VAL A 121 -8.76 6.72 -4.38
N TYR A 122 -9.13 6.37 -5.60
CA TYR A 122 -9.92 5.19 -5.90
C TYR A 122 -9.08 4.23 -6.75
N CYS A 123 -8.91 2.99 -6.30
CA CYS A 123 -8.09 2.00 -7.00
C CYS A 123 -8.88 0.72 -7.30
N GLN A 124 -8.75 0.23 -8.53
CA GLN A 124 -9.43 -0.96 -9.04
C GLN A 124 -8.51 -1.82 -9.90
N LYS A 125 -8.91 -3.08 -10.08
CA LYS A 125 -8.32 -3.99 -11.07
C LYS A 125 -8.88 -3.66 -12.45
N LEU A 126 -8.02 -3.69 -13.47
CA LEU A 126 -8.41 -3.51 -14.87
C LEU A 126 -8.81 -4.84 -15.53
#